data_AF-A0A515A095-F1
#
_entry.id   AF-A0A515A095-F1
#
_cell.length_a   1.000
_cell.length_b   1.000
_cell.length_c   1.000
_cell.angle_alpha   90.00
_cell.angle_beta   90.00
_cell.angle_gamma   90.00
#
_symmetry.space_group_name_H-M   'P 1'
#
loop_
_entity.id
_entity.type
_entity.pdbx_description
1 polymer ?
#
loop_
_entity_poly.entity_id
_entity_poly.type
_entity_poly.pdbx_seq_one_letter_code
_entity_poly.pdbx_strand_id
1 'polypeptide(L)'
;MTIIHFLLFCLFHPYVHAQADTTIRSKLAYTVRHEFADYDEEILYYGKHDQYFTVRIYRKNGVLFRTDSYIVLPKTLSNGFQLDSISRIAHHGPTKIMYPSGQVYVSCEYKENILHGPFMAFYEDGTIKRKDFYRHGRLSRSQCYSLEGNIQKCEPFYQAAKFLGKTQDLQAYLNQKLSSVLDGERVRRVNASLTINEIGQVIRVSVSVYTAPYAESQVPIVGNYVQQIIRNMPEWMPDQFNWKPAVNDGKTITSTCIMTIFRTNGGIQYNLFYRM
;
A
#
# COMPACT_ATOMS: atom_id res chain seq x y z
N MET A 1 3.78 5.13 -3.91
CA MET A 1 4.66 3.96 -4.10
C MET A 1 5.09 3.46 -2.73
N THR A 2 4.83 2.18 -2.49
CA THR A 2 4.96 1.42 -1.24
C THR A 2 6.40 1.39 -0.70
N ILE A 3 6.63 2.07 0.43
CA ILE A 3 7.90 2.10 1.20
C ILE A 3 8.30 0.71 1.74
N ILE A 4 7.36 -0.24 1.78
CA ILE A 4 7.56 -1.59 2.33
C ILE A 4 8.46 -2.49 1.44
N HIS A 5 8.76 -2.12 0.20
CA HIS A 5 9.55 -2.97 -0.73
C HIS A 5 11.07 -2.73 -0.76
N PHE A 6 11.63 -1.80 0.03
CA PHE A 6 13.04 -1.42 -0.10
C PHE A 6 13.99 -1.89 1.01
N LEU A 7 13.55 -2.73 1.95
CA LEU A 7 14.45 -3.45 2.86
C LEU A 7 15.27 -4.58 2.16
N LEU A 8 15.20 -4.69 0.83
CA LEU A 8 15.67 -5.83 0.05
C LEU A 8 16.98 -5.63 -0.73
N PHE A 9 17.70 -4.52 -0.55
CA PHE A 9 19.00 -4.31 -1.20
C PHE A 9 20.04 -3.67 -0.25
N CYS A 10 20.40 -4.37 0.82
CA CYS A 10 21.59 -4.03 1.64
C CYS A 10 22.42 -5.27 2.02
N LEU A 11 22.46 -6.28 1.15
CA LEU A 11 23.49 -7.30 1.19
C LEU A 11 24.22 -7.24 -0.15
N PHE A 12 25.52 -6.95 -0.11
CA PHE A 12 26.47 -6.80 -1.22
C PHE A 12 26.55 -5.41 -1.89
N HIS A 13 27.34 -4.50 -1.30
CA HIS A 13 28.46 -3.83 -1.99
C HIS A 13 29.44 -3.19 -0.97
N PRO A 14 30.72 -3.01 -1.33
CA PRO A 14 31.80 -2.80 -0.36
C PRO A 14 31.98 -1.32 0.03
N TYR A 15 32.31 -1.13 1.30
CA TYR A 15 33.03 -0.01 1.92
C TYR A 15 32.83 1.40 1.35
N VAL A 16 32.10 2.22 2.10
CA VAL A 16 32.35 3.67 2.20
C VAL A 16 32.61 3.99 3.67
N HIS A 17 33.73 4.68 3.93
CA HIS A 17 34.26 4.93 5.26
C HIS A 17 33.28 5.69 6.16
N ALA A 18 32.77 5.01 7.19
CA ALA A 18 32.20 5.65 8.36
C ALA A 18 33.34 6.10 9.27
N GLN A 19 33.51 7.40 9.47
CA GLN A 19 34.40 7.93 10.49
C GLN A 19 33.66 7.84 11.83
N ALA A 20 33.89 6.75 12.57
CA ALA A 20 33.36 6.56 13.91
C ALA A 20 34.25 7.31 14.90
N ASP A 21 33.77 8.43 15.41
CA ASP A 21 34.41 9.12 16.53
C ASP A 21 34.17 8.31 17.81
N THR A 22 35.22 7.66 18.30
CA THR A 22 35.20 6.78 19.48
C THR A 22 35.29 7.61 20.75
N THR A 23 34.14 7.89 21.36
CA THR A 23 34.06 8.18 22.80
C THR A 23 32.93 7.36 23.42
N ILE A 24 33.29 6.60 24.46
CA ILE A 24 32.39 5.73 25.23
C ILE A 24 31.35 6.61 25.93
N ARG A 25 30.12 6.60 25.41
CA ARG A 25 28.91 7.06 26.11
C ARG A 25 27.74 6.20 25.64
N SER A 26 27.00 5.64 26.60
CA SER A 26 25.71 4.97 26.39
C SER A 26 24.81 5.76 25.46
N LYS A 27 24.72 5.40 24.17
CA LYS A 27 23.87 6.12 23.22
C LYS A 27 22.41 5.73 23.50
N LEU A 28 21.69 6.60 24.23
CA LEU A 28 20.25 6.49 24.46
C LEU A 28 19.44 6.60 23.15
N ALA A 29 20.03 7.20 22.12
CA ALA A 29 19.50 7.28 20.77
C ALA A 29 20.64 7.55 19.77
N TYR A 30 20.47 7.15 18.51
CA TYR A 30 21.37 7.52 17.41
C TYR A 30 20.64 7.60 16.07
N THR A 31 21.22 8.35 15.13
CA THR A 31 20.61 8.61 13.82
C THR A 31 21.45 8.02 12.69
N VAL A 32 20.79 7.42 11.71
CA VAL A 32 21.37 6.96 10.43
C VAL A 32 20.71 7.75 9.30
N ARG A 33 21.48 8.09 8.26
CA ARG A 33 20.97 8.81 7.09
C ARG A 33 21.30 8.05 5.81
N HIS A 34 20.36 8.04 4.88
CA HIS A 34 20.52 7.46 3.55
C HIS A 34 20.06 8.45 2.49
N GLU A 35 20.76 8.47 1.35
CA GLU A 35 20.40 9.29 0.20
C GLU A 35 19.98 8.38 -0.95
N PHE A 36 18.81 8.63 -1.53
CA PHE A 36 18.30 7.89 -2.69
C PHE A 36 18.19 8.82 -3.91
N ALA A 37 17.77 8.32 -5.07
CA ALA A 37 17.59 9.18 -6.25
C ALA A 37 16.49 10.24 -6.02
N ASP A 38 15.37 9.84 -5.42
CA ASP A 38 14.14 10.65 -5.37
C ASP A 38 13.86 11.26 -3.98
N TYR A 39 14.56 10.83 -2.93
CA TYR A 39 14.34 11.28 -1.55
C TYR A 39 15.57 11.03 -0.68
N ASP A 40 15.57 11.62 0.51
CA ASP A 40 16.52 11.35 1.57
C ASP A 40 15.79 10.77 2.78
N GLU A 41 16.46 9.92 3.53
CA GLU A 41 15.91 9.22 4.69
C GLU A 41 16.78 9.48 5.92
N GLU A 42 16.12 9.71 7.06
CA GLU A 42 16.75 9.79 8.37
C GLU A 42 16.04 8.84 9.34
N ILE A 43 16.79 7.91 9.92
CA ILE A 43 16.28 6.94 10.90
C ILE A 43 16.88 7.24 12.27
N LEU A 44 16.04 7.57 13.24
CA LEU A 44 16.42 7.75 14.64
C LEU A 44 16.04 6.51 15.43
N TYR A 45 17.03 5.77 15.93
CA TYR A 45 16.87 4.64 16.83
C TYR A 45 16.92 5.10 18.29
N TYR A 46 16.05 4.54 19.14
CA TYR A 46 16.00 4.86 20.57
C TYR A 46 15.38 3.73 21.40
N GLY A 47 15.53 3.83 22.72
CA GLY A 47 15.09 2.80 23.66
C GLY A 47 16.11 1.68 23.84
N LYS A 48 15.76 0.67 24.65
CA LYS A 48 16.67 -0.46 24.91
C LYS A 48 16.82 -1.29 23.64
N HIS A 49 18.06 -1.58 23.24
CA HIS A 49 18.38 -2.40 22.06
C HIS A 49 17.70 -1.91 20.78
N ASP A 50 17.55 -0.58 20.62
CA ASP A 50 16.99 0.03 19.41
C ASP A 50 15.57 -0.45 19.07
N GLN A 51 14.81 -0.83 20.09
CA GLN A 51 13.48 -1.41 19.93
C GLN A 51 12.45 -0.42 19.34
N TYR A 52 12.74 0.89 19.36
CA TYR A 52 11.92 1.91 18.72
C TYR A 52 12.75 2.69 17.72
N PHE A 53 12.12 3.11 16.64
CA PHE A 53 12.75 4.04 15.72
C PHE A 53 11.73 4.90 14.99
N THR A 54 12.15 6.11 14.59
CA THR A 54 11.37 6.95 13.67
C THR A 54 12.08 7.05 12.34
N VAL A 55 11.33 6.96 11.25
CA VAL A 55 11.82 7.21 9.89
C VAL A 55 11.26 8.54 9.41
N ARG A 56 12.15 9.45 9.01
CA ARG A 56 11.81 10.71 8.37
C ARG A 56 12.23 10.67 6.92
N ILE A 57 11.29 10.98 6.03
CA ILE A 57 11.54 11.05 4.59
C ILE A 57 11.51 12.51 4.19
N TYR A 58 12.59 12.97 3.56
CA TYR A 58 12.74 14.31 3.02
C TYR A 58 12.70 14.24 1.50
N ARG A 59 12.05 15.23 0.88
CA ARG A 59 12.17 15.46 -0.56
C ARG A 59 13.59 15.96 -0.86
N LYS A 60 14.03 15.85 -2.11
CA LYS A 60 15.35 16.35 -2.54
C LYS A 60 15.59 17.85 -2.35
N ASN A 61 14.53 18.63 -2.19
CA ASN A 61 14.64 20.04 -1.80
C ASN A 61 14.78 20.26 -0.28
N GLY A 62 14.99 19.19 0.51
CA GLY A 62 15.15 19.23 1.97
C GLY A 62 13.83 19.31 2.76
N VAL A 63 12.67 19.43 2.10
CA VAL A 63 11.38 19.54 2.80
C VAL A 63 10.96 18.17 3.35
N LEU A 64 10.68 18.10 4.65
CA LEU A 64 10.12 16.91 5.30
C LEU A 64 8.80 16.53 4.63
N PHE A 65 8.70 15.30 4.15
CA PHE A 65 7.49 14.74 3.55
C PHE A 65 6.70 13.90 4.54
N ARG A 66 7.39 13.06 5.31
CA ARG A 66 6.74 12.06 6.15
C ARG A 66 7.58 11.72 7.37
N THR A 67 6.91 11.42 8.47
CA THR A 67 7.52 10.82 9.66
C THR A 67 6.68 9.63 10.07
N ASP A 68 7.31 8.48 10.24
CA ASP A 68 6.68 7.26 10.76
C ASP A 68 7.41 6.79 12.01
N SER A 69 6.66 6.24 12.95
CA SER A 69 7.21 5.62 14.16
C SER A 69 7.00 4.11 14.11
N TYR A 70 8.01 3.37 14.57
CA TYR A 70 8.06 1.92 14.52
C TYR A 70 8.54 1.32 15.85
N ILE A 71 8.12 0.07 16.07
CA ILE A 71 8.63 -0.81 17.10
C ILE A 71 9.20 -2.08 16.46
N VAL A 72 10.21 -2.66 17.09
CA VAL A 72 10.72 -4.00 16.80
C VAL A 72 10.04 -5.00 17.73
N LEU A 73 9.15 -5.83 17.19
CA LEU A 73 8.46 -6.91 17.88
C LEU A 73 9.44 -8.01 18.35
N PRO A 74 9.07 -8.80 19.38
CA PRO A 74 9.87 -9.94 19.82
C PRO A 74 10.04 -10.96 18.68
N LYS A 75 11.15 -11.71 18.72
CA LYS A 75 11.43 -12.77 17.73
C LYS A 75 10.38 -13.88 17.77
N THR A 76 9.79 -14.13 18.93
CA THR A 76 8.76 -15.15 19.13
C THR A 76 7.53 -14.49 19.74
N LEU A 77 6.37 -14.67 19.09
CA LEU A 77 5.09 -14.21 19.60
C LEU A 77 4.61 -15.08 20.77
N SER A 78 3.58 -14.62 21.49
CA SER A 78 3.02 -15.34 22.65
C SER A 78 2.51 -16.75 22.33
N ASN A 79 2.13 -17.01 21.07
CA ASN A 79 1.70 -18.32 20.59
C ASN A 79 2.87 -19.22 20.11
N GLY A 80 4.12 -18.82 20.31
CA GLY A 80 5.31 -19.56 19.87
C GLY A 80 5.70 -19.33 18.40
N PHE A 81 4.93 -18.54 17.64
CA PHE A 81 5.27 -18.25 16.24
C PHE A 81 6.53 -17.39 16.15
N GLN A 82 7.48 -17.80 15.31
CA GLN A 82 8.73 -17.06 15.10
C GLN A 82 8.59 -16.07 13.95
N LEU A 83 8.94 -14.81 14.20
CA LEU A 83 8.97 -13.76 13.19
C LEU A 83 10.37 -13.62 12.59
N ASP A 84 10.43 -13.50 11.27
CA ASP A 84 11.63 -13.05 10.57
C ASP A 84 11.94 -11.58 10.87
N SER A 85 13.13 -11.11 10.49
CA SER A 85 13.58 -9.74 10.79
C SER A 85 12.66 -8.64 10.26
N ILE A 86 12.05 -8.82 9.09
CA ILE A 86 11.19 -7.82 8.45
C ILE A 86 9.82 -7.82 9.12
N SER A 87 9.26 -9.01 9.36
CA SER A 87 7.96 -9.20 10.03
C SER A 87 7.95 -8.70 11.47
N ARG A 88 9.13 -8.44 12.06
CA ARG A 88 9.26 -7.83 13.39
C ARG A 88 9.09 -6.31 13.38
N ILE A 89 9.21 -5.63 12.25
CA ILE A 89 9.06 -4.18 12.19
C ILE A 89 7.57 -3.85 12.08
N ALA A 90 7.04 -3.14 13.07
CA ALA A 90 5.63 -2.74 13.08
C ALA A 90 5.47 -1.23 13.29
N HIS A 91 4.61 -0.59 12.51
CA HIS A 91 4.20 0.80 12.74
C HIS A 91 3.61 0.93 14.14
N HIS A 92 4.17 1.81 14.95
CA HIS A 92 3.78 1.97 16.33
C HIS A 92 4.10 3.39 16.80
N GLY A 93 3.09 4.09 17.30
CA GLY A 93 3.16 5.47 17.71
C GLY A 93 2.74 6.45 16.59
N PRO A 94 3.16 7.72 16.70
CA PRO A 94 2.68 8.78 15.83
C PRO A 94 3.28 8.69 14.42
N THR A 95 2.43 8.96 13.43
CA THR A 95 2.81 9.18 12.02
C THR A 95 2.31 10.54 11.57
N LYS A 96 3.11 11.26 10.79
CA LYS A 96 2.75 12.53 10.17
C LYS A 96 3.10 12.56 8.68
N ILE A 97 2.26 13.18 7.89
CA ILE A 97 2.49 13.46 6.47
C ILE A 97 2.39 14.97 6.28
N MET A 98 3.29 15.55 5.50
CA MET A 98 3.38 16.99 5.27
C MET A 98 3.03 17.35 3.83
N TYR A 99 2.39 18.51 3.66
CA TYR A 99 2.25 19.18 2.39
C TYR A 99 3.61 19.55 1.78
N PRO A 100 3.69 19.87 0.47
CA PRO A 100 4.91 20.41 -0.13
C PRO A 100 5.40 21.71 0.52
N SER A 101 4.48 22.50 1.10
CA SER A 101 4.78 23.68 1.92
C SER A 101 5.45 23.37 3.26
N GLY A 102 5.49 22.09 3.68
CA GLY A 102 6.01 21.66 4.99
C GLY A 102 4.98 21.67 6.11
N GLN A 103 3.77 22.18 5.87
CA GLN A 103 2.68 22.13 6.84
C GLN A 103 2.14 20.70 7.01
N VAL A 104 1.59 20.39 8.19
CA VAL A 104 1.04 19.05 8.47
C VAL A 104 -0.21 18.85 7.62
N TYR A 105 -0.24 17.77 6.85
CA TYR A 105 -1.42 17.32 6.11
C TYR A 105 -2.22 16.30 6.91
N VAL A 106 -1.55 15.27 7.44
CA VAL A 106 -2.16 14.21 8.23
C VAL A 106 -1.32 13.96 9.48
N SER A 107 -1.98 13.72 10.61
CA SER A 107 -1.37 13.22 11.84
C SER A 107 -2.22 12.08 12.38
N CYS A 108 -1.62 10.93 12.62
CA CYS A 108 -2.33 9.76 13.12
C CYS A 108 -1.46 8.92 14.06
N GLU A 109 -2.05 7.91 14.67
CA GLU A 109 -1.36 6.99 15.57
C GLU A 109 -1.63 5.53 15.18
N TYR A 110 -0.55 4.75 15.15
CA TYR A 110 -0.61 3.31 14.94
C TYR A 110 -0.27 2.58 16.23
N LYS A 111 -0.88 1.41 16.41
CA LYS A 111 -0.48 0.43 17.40
C LYS A 111 -0.28 -0.91 16.69
N GLU A 112 0.98 -1.28 16.50
CA GLU A 112 1.38 -2.54 15.87
C GLU A 112 0.71 -2.76 14.49
N ASN A 113 1.00 -1.85 13.55
CA ASN A 113 0.44 -1.81 12.19
C ASN A 113 -1.06 -1.47 12.09
N ILE A 114 -1.75 -1.26 13.21
CA ILE A 114 -3.18 -0.98 13.23
C ILE A 114 -3.42 0.48 13.61
N LEU A 115 -4.15 1.23 12.77
CA LEU A 115 -4.56 2.60 13.09
C LEU A 115 -5.39 2.59 14.38
N HIS A 116 -4.91 3.29 15.41
CA HIS A 116 -5.48 3.23 16.75
C HIS A 116 -5.23 4.55 17.46
N GLY A 117 -6.30 5.22 17.90
CA GLY A 117 -6.22 6.53 18.52
C GLY A 117 -6.67 7.65 17.58
N PRO A 118 -6.17 8.88 17.79
CA PRO A 118 -6.59 10.05 17.02
C PRO A 118 -6.05 9.98 15.58
N PHE A 119 -6.88 10.45 14.65
CA PHE A 119 -6.49 10.76 13.28
C PHE A 119 -6.97 12.18 12.97
N MET A 120 -6.08 13.02 12.45
CA MET A 120 -6.39 14.39 12.07
C MET A 120 -5.89 14.65 10.66
N ALA A 121 -6.70 15.37 9.89
CA ALA A 121 -6.28 15.95 8.62
C ALA A 121 -6.49 17.47 8.67
N PHE A 122 -5.63 18.20 7.98
CA PHE A 122 -5.60 19.66 7.98
C PHE A 122 -5.67 20.17 6.54
N TYR A 123 -6.18 21.38 6.36
CA TYR A 123 -5.98 22.14 5.13
C TYR A 123 -4.54 22.67 5.08
N GLU A 124 -4.12 23.14 3.91
CA GLU A 124 -2.74 23.62 3.70
C GLU A 124 -2.42 24.92 4.45
N ASP A 125 -3.40 25.64 4.97
CA ASP A 125 -3.21 26.78 5.89
C ASP A 125 -3.08 26.36 7.37
N GLY A 126 -3.14 25.05 7.65
CA GLY A 126 -3.06 24.47 8.98
C GLY A 126 -4.41 24.39 9.72
N THR A 127 -5.49 24.90 9.14
CA THR A 127 -6.83 24.75 9.72
C THR A 127 -7.27 23.29 9.72
N ILE A 128 -8.04 22.90 10.73
CA ILE A 128 -8.45 21.50 10.88
C ILE A 128 -9.52 21.16 9.84
N LYS A 129 -9.24 20.17 9.00
CA LYS A 129 -10.19 19.62 8.03
C LYS A 129 -11.01 18.46 8.60
N ARG A 130 -10.37 17.62 9.43
CA ARG A 130 -10.97 16.38 9.93
C ARG A 130 -10.39 15.96 11.27
N LYS A 131 -11.26 15.44 12.15
CA LYS A 131 -10.92 14.75 13.39
C LYS A 131 -11.64 13.41 13.45
N ASP A 132 -10.88 12.35 13.46
CA ASP A 132 -11.36 10.98 13.61
C ASP A 132 -10.76 10.34 14.85
N PHE A 133 -11.43 9.29 15.31
CA PHE A 133 -10.88 8.38 16.32
C PHE A 133 -11.03 6.95 15.85
N TYR A 134 -9.93 6.19 15.85
CA TYR A 134 -9.91 4.80 15.44
C TYR A 134 -9.69 3.87 16.64
N ARG A 135 -10.37 2.73 16.66
CA ARG A 135 -10.12 1.65 17.62
C ARG A 135 -9.92 0.35 16.85
N HIS A 136 -8.73 -0.22 16.95
CA HIS A 136 -8.36 -1.47 16.27
C HIS A 136 -8.64 -1.40 14.76
N GLY A 137 -8.24 -0.30 14.11
CA GLY A 137 -8.41 -0.07 12.68
C GLY A 137 -9.84 0.32 12.26
N ARG A 138 -10.80 0.34 13.19
CA ARG A 138 -12.19 0.71 12.90
C ARG A 138 -12.45 2.15 13.31
N LEU A 139 -13.05 2.92 12.40
CA LEU A 139 -13.49 4.28 12.67
C LEU A 139 -14.57 4.26 13.75
N SER A 140 -14.33 4.97 14.85
CA SER A 140 -15.25 5.06 15.99
C SER A 140 -16.03 6.38 15.98
N ARG A 141 -15.37 7.49 15.65
CA ARG A 141 -15.96 8.84 15.64
C ARG A 141 -15.30 9.65 14.52
N SER A 142 -16.07 10.56 13.92
CA SER A 142 -15.59 11.41 12.84
C SER A 142 -16.28 12.78 12.90
N GLN A 143 -15.52 13.84 12.67
CA GLN A 143 -16.02 15.20 12.52
C GLN A 143 -15.18 15.91 11.46
N CYS A 144 -15.85 16.53 10.49
CA CYS A 144 -15.22 17.18 9.36
C CYS A 144 -15.66 18.62 9.31
N TYR A 145 -14.76 19.47 8.84
CA TYR A 145 -14.91 20.91 8.82
C TYR A 145 -14.61 21.43 7.42
N SER A 146 -15.32 22.46 6.98
CA SER A 146 -14.94 23.26 5.82
C SER A 146 -13.72 24.12 6.14
N LEU A 147 -13.17 24.82 5.14
CA LEU A 147 -12.03 25.73 5.35
C LEU A 147 -12.40 26.88 6.30
N GLU A 148 -13.66 27.31 6.29
CA GLU A 148 -14.22 28.33 7.18
C GLU A 148 -14.50 27.80 8.60
N GLY A 149 -14.27 26.50 8.85
CA GLY A 149 -14.49 25.86 10.15
C GLY A 149 -15.92 25.36 10.39
N ASN A 150 -16.80 25.39 9.40
CA ASN A 150 -18.16 24.89 9.53
C ASN A 150 -18.21 23.35 9.51
N ILE A 151 -19.02 22.74 10.37
CA ILE A 151 -19.17 21.27 10.37
C ILE A 151 -19.82 20.82 9.05
N GLN A 152 -19.23 19.81 8.42
CA GLN A 152 -19.74 19.20 7.19
C GLN A 152 -19.81 17.68 7.30
N LYS A 153 -20.55 17.07 6.38
CA LYS A 153 -20.65 15.62 6.28
C LYS A 153 -19.26 15.02 6.05
N CYS A 154 -18.91 14.02 6.85
CA CYS A 154 -17.68 13.26 6.65
C CYS A 154 -17.89 12.19 5.59
N GLU A 155 -17.26 12.37 4.44
CA GLU A 155 -17.02 11.27 3.51
C GLU A 155 -15.84 10.41 3.99
N PRO A 156 -15.75 9.12 3.61
CA PRO A 156 -14.60 8.31 3.96
C PRO A 156 -13.32 8.97 3.45
N PHE A 157 -12.33 9.13 4.35
CA PHE A 157 -11.05 9.75 4.00
C PHE A 157 -10.34 8.98 2.88
N TYR A 158 -10.45 7.66 2.90
CA TYR A 158 -10.01 6.80 1.82
C TYR A 158 -11.16 5.92 1.33
N GLN A 159 -11.29 5.80 0.01
CA GLN A 159 -12.14 4.82 -0.65
C GLN A 159 -11.30 4.08 -1.69
N ALA A 160 -11.26 2.75 -1.60
CA ALA A 160 -10.63 1.96 -2.64
C ALA A 160 -11.37 2.12 -3.98
N ALA A 161 -10.65 1.86 -5.08
CA ALA A 161 -11.30 1.69 -6.37
C ALA A 161 -12.33 0.57 -6.28
N LYS A 162 -13.36 0.63 -7.13
CA LYS A 162 -14.46 -0.33 -7.10
C LYS A 162 -14.88 -0.69 -8.50
N PHE A 163 -14.97 -1.98 -8.78
CA PHE A 163 -15.58 -2.48 -10.01
C PHE A 163 -17.09 -2.17 -10.00
N LEU A 164 -17.59 -1.57 -11.09
CA LEU A 164 -18.97 -1.09 -11.21
C LEU A 164 -19.89 -2.08 -11.91
N GLY A 165 -19.35 -2.99 -12.73
CA GLY A 165 -20.14 -4.01 -13.43
C GLY A 165 -20.73 -5.05 -12.48
N LYS A 166 -21.66 -5.86 -13.00
CA LYS A 166 -22.19 -6.99 -12.23
C LYS A 166 -21.14 -8.09 -12.14
N THR A 167 -20.97 -8.64 -10.95
CA THR A 167 -19.99 -9.72 -10.69
C THR A 167 -20.25 -10.96 -11.54
N GLN A 168 -21.52 -11.26 -11.82
CA GLN A 168 -21.93 -12.38 -12.68
C GLN A 168 -21.49 -12.19 -14.13
N ASP A 169 -21.55 -10.97 -14.66
CA ASP A 169 -21.15 -10.68 -16.05
C ASP A 169 -19.62 -10.82 -16.20
N LEU A 170 -18.85 -10.32 -15.24
CA LEU A 170 -17.41 -10.52 -15.18
C LEU A 170 -17.07 -12.01 -15.04
N GLN A 171 -17.78 -12.74 -14.16
CA GLN A 171 -17.60 -14.18 -13.99
C GLN A 171 -17.86 -14.96 -15.29
N ALA A 172 -18.95 -14.65 -15.99
CA ALA A 172 -19.31 -15.29 -17.27
C ALA A 172 -18.27 -14.98 -18.35
N TYR A 173 -17.84 -13.71 -18.46
CA TYR A 173 -16.80 -13.29 -19.40
C TYR A 173 -15.48 -14.02 -19.16
N LEU A 174 -15.00 -14.07 -17.91
CA LEU A 174 -13.77 -14.78 -17.56
C LEU A 174 -13.90 -16.29 -17.82
N ASN A 175 -15.02 -16.92 -17.44
CA ASN A 175 -15.28 -18.32 -17.76
C ASN A 175 -15.21 -18.56 -19.27
N GLN A 176 -15.89 -17.74 -20.07
CA GLN A 176 -15.92 -17.91 -21.53
C GLN A 176 -14.51 -17.77 -22.15
N LYS A 177 -13.73 -16.78 -21.70
CA LYS A 177 -12.45 -16.44 -22.33
C LYS A 177 -11.26 -17.24 -21.82
N LEU A 178 -11.30 -17.70 -20.58
CA LEU A 178 -10.12 -18.26 -19.92
C LEU A 178 -10.23 -19.76 -19.61
N SER A 179 -11.40 -20.40 -19.74
CA SER A 179 -11.58 -21.80 -19.33
C SER A 179 -10.73 -22.81 -20.12
N SER A 180 -10.33 -22.49 -21.35
CA SER A 180 -9.43 -23.34 -22.13
C SER A 180 -7.95 -23.21 -21.71
N VAL A 181 -7.60 -22.10 -21.05
CA VAL A 181 -6.21 -21.75 -20.72
C VAL A 181 -5.91 -22.02 -19.25
N LEU A 182 -6.84 -21.69 -18.35
CA LEU A 182 -6.76 -22.03 -16.94
C LEU A 182 -7.42 -23.40 -16.75
N ASP A 183 -6.66 -24.46 -16.96
CA ASP A 183 -7.12 -25.84 -16.83
C ASP A 183 -7.00 -26.42 -15.41
N GLY A 184 -6.30 -25.72 -14.51
CA GLY A 184 -6.10 -26.16 -13.12
C GLY A 184 -4.98 -27.18 -12.95
N GLU A 185 -4.50 -27.79 -14.03
CA GLU A 185 -3.41 -28.76 -14.03
C GLU A 185 -2.09 -28.10 -14.45
N ARG A 186 -2.05 -27.58 -15.68
CA ARG A 186 -0.91 -26.89 -16.27
C ARG A 186 -0.86 -25.45 -15.81
N VAL A 187 -1.99 -24.74 -15.87
CA VAL A 187 -2.11 -23.35 -15.44
C VAL A 187 -3.09 -23.28 -14.27
N ARG A 188 -2.56 -23.01 -13.08
CA ARG A 188 -3.32 -23.12 -11.82
C ARG A 188 -3.99 -21.81 -11.44
N ARG A 189 -3.27 -20.71 -11.62
CA ARG A 189 -3.70 -19.39 -11.19
C ARG A 189 -3.05 -18.30 -12.03
N VAL A 190 -3.75 -17.20 -12.19
CA VAL A 190 -3.22 -15.96 -12.75
C VAL A 190 -3.49 -14.82 -11.77
N ASN A 191 -2.50 -13.97 -11.54
CA ASN A 191 -2.67 -12.69 -10.87
C ASN A 191 -2.49 -11.58 -11.90
N ALA A 192 -3.54 -10.82 -12.17
CA ALA A 192 -3.46 -9.61 -12.97
C ALA A 192 -3.50 -8.39 -12.06
N SER A 193 -2.48 -7.54 -12.16
CA SER A 193 -2.40 -6.24 -11.51
C SER A 193 -2.84 -5.16 -12.49
N LEU A 194 -3.95 -4.48 -12.18
CA LEU A 194 -4.57 -3.42 -12.96
C LEU A 194 -4.27 -2.08 -12.30
N THR A 195 -3.61 -1.17 -13.01
CA THR A 195 -3.46 0.23 -12.58
C THR A 195 -4.66 1.03 -13.09
N ILE A 196 -5.46 1.55 -12.16
CA ILE A 196 -6.66 2.33 -12.42
C ILE A 196 -6.33 3.79 -12.13
N ASN A 197 -6.48 4.67 -13.12
CA ASN A 197 -6.18 6.10 -12.98
C ASN A 197 -7.34 6.87 -12.30
N GLU A 198 -7.20 8.20 -12.23
CA GLU A 198 -8.08 9.12 -11.52
C GLU A 198 -9.50 9.23 -12.12
N ILE A 199 -9.71 8.75 -13.35
CA ILE A 199 -11.03 8.70 -14.00
C ILE A 199 -11.65 7.30 -13.99
N GLY A 200 -10.94 6.29 -13.46
CA GLY A 200 -11.42 4.90 -13.43
C GLY A 200 -10.98 4.05 -14.63
N GLN A 201 -10.14 4.59 -15.51
CA GLN A 201 -9.61 3.86 -16.66
C GLN A 201 -8.46 2.94 -16.23
N VAL A 202 -8.46 1.71 -16.74
CA VAL A 202 -7.31 0.80 -16.60
C VAL A 202 -6.23 1.21 -17.60
N ILE A 203 -5.14 1.81 -17.11
CA ILE A 203 -4.03 2.31 -17.94
C ILE A 203 -2.85 1.34 -18.03
N ARG A 204 -2.76 0.37 -17.12
CA ARG A 204 -1.73 -0.68 -17.14
C ARG A 204 -2.31 -2.00 -16.63
N VAL A 205 -1.88 -3.09 -17.27
CA VAL A 205 -2.16 -4.46 -16.85
C VAL A 205 -0.83 -5.22 -16.84
N SER A 206 -0.49 -5.81 -15.71
CA SER A 206 0.66 -6.70 -15.55
C SER A 206 0.16 -8.06 -15.06
N VAL A 207 0.68 -9.15 -15.64
CA VAL A 207 0.15 -10.49 -15.39
C VAL A 207 1.28 -11.40 -14.87
N SER A 208 1.00 -12.11 -13.79
CA SER A 208 1.83 -13.21 -13.29
C SER A 208 1.04 -14.51 -13.39
N VAL A 209 1.59 -15.48 -14.10
CA VAL A 209 0.98 -16.80 -14.33
C VAL A 209 1.67 -17.82 -13.44
N TYR A 210 0.87 -18.65 -12.76
CA TYR A 210 1.36 -19.73 -11.91
C TYR A 210 1.02 -21.07 -12.57
N THR A 211 2.05 -21.77 -13.03
CA THR A 211 1.93 -23.05 -13.73
C THR A 211 2.46 -24.20 -12.88
N ALA A 212 2.21 -25.44 -13.33
CA ALA A 212 3.03 -26.57 -12.90
C ALA A 212 4.46 -26.44 -13.48
N PRO A 213 5.48 -27.03 -12.84
CA PRO A 213 6.88 -26.92 -13.29
C PRO A 213 7.09 -27.32 -14.75
N TYR A 214 6.41 -28.37 -15.22
CA TYR A 214 6.52 -28.87 -16.60
C TYR A 214 5.80 -27.99 -17.64
N ALA A 215 5.05 -26.96 -17.21
CA ALA A 215 4.25 -26.10 -18.07
C ALA A 215 4.74 -24.64 -18.07
N GLU A 216 5.96 -24.37 -17.59
CA GLU A 216 6.52 -23.01 -17.50
C GLU A 216 6.62 -22.31 -18.87
N SER A 217 6.80 -23.08 -19.95
CA SER A 217 6.80 -22.56 -21.33
C SER A 217 5.47 -21.87 -21.72
N GLN A 218 4.38 -22.12 -21.01
CA GLN A 218 3.08 -21.48 -21.25
C GLN A 218 3.01 -20.05 -20.68
N VAL A 219 3.85 -19.69 -19.71
CA VAL A 219 3.74 -18.43 -18.95
C VAL A 219 3.66 -17.19 -19.85
N PRO A 220 4.52 -16.98 -20.86
CA PRO A 220 4.46 -15.78 -21.69
C PRO A 220 3.20 -15.73 -22.56
N ILE A 221 2.79 -16.88 -23.11
CA ILE A 221 1.62 -16.99 -24.01
C ILE A 221 0.34 -16.68 -23.22
N VAL A 222 0.18 -17.32 -22.07
CA VAL A 222 -0.98 -17.13 -21.19
C VAL A 222 -0.99 -15.71 -20.62
N GLY A 223 0.17 -15.19 -20.22
CA GLY A 223 0.29 -13.82 -19.71
C GLY A 223 -0.19 -12.78 -20.71
N ASN A 224 0.28 -12.87 -21.96
CA ASN A 224 -0.12 -11.97 -23.04
C ASN A 224 -1.61 -12.11 -23.37
N TYR A 225 -2.13 -13.33 -23.42
CA TYR A 225 -3.55 -13.57 -23.70
C TYR A 225 -4.46 -12.99 -22.62
N VAL A 226 -4.15 -13.22 -21.33
CA VAL A 226 -4.91 -12.65 -20.21
C VAL A 226 -4.84 -11.12 -20.25
N GLN A 227 -3.66 -10.56 -20.52
CA GLN A 227 -3.51 -9.11 -20.65
C GLN A 227 -4.40 -8.53 -21.75
N GLN A 228 -4.52 -9.20 -22.90
CA GLN A 228 -5.42 -8.79 -23.99
C GLN A 228 -6.89 -8.90 -23.58
N ILE A 229 -7.30 -9.97 -22.90
CA ILE A 229 -8.67 -10.15 -22.41
C ILE A 229 -9.06 -9.02 -21.45
N ILE A 230 -8.20 -8.72 -20.47
CA ILE A 230 -8.49 -7.68 -19.47
C ILE A 230 -8.55 -6.29 -20.13
N ARG A 231 -7.67 -5.99 -21.08
CA ARG A 231 -7.68 -4.70 -21.79
C ARG A 231 -8.90 -4.53 -22.70
N ASN A 232 -9.45 -5.62 -23.21
CA ASN A 232 -10.60 -5.64 -24.11
C ASN A 232 -11.86 -6.18 -23.40
N MET A 233 -12.00 -5.91 -22.10
CA MET A 233 -13.26 -6.16 -21.42
C MET A 233 -14.35 -5.28 -22.04
N PRO A 234 -15.57 -5.82 -22.23
CA PRO A 234 -16.67 -5.02 -22.71
C PRO A 234 -17.00 -3.91 -21.71
N GLU A 235 -17.64 -2.86 -22.20
CA GLU A 235 -18.24 -1.84 -21.37
C GLU A 235 -19.49 -2.43 -20.70
N TRP A 236 -19.44 -2.62 -19.38
CA TRP A 236 -20.57 -3.16 -18.62
C TRP A 236 -21.49 -2.07 -18.07
N MET A 237 -21.07 -0.82 -18.16
CA MET A 237 -21.80 0.36 -17.70
C MET A 237 -21.84 1.38 -18.85
N PRO A 238 -23.02 1.80 -19.32
CA PRO A 238 -23.14 2.85 -20.32
C PRO A 238 -22.47 4.15 -19.84
N ASP A 239 -21.70 4.78 -20.72
CA ASP A 239 -21.05 6.08 -20.51
C ASP A 239 -20.12 6.14 -19.28
N GLN A 240 -19.65 4.99 -18.78
CA GLN A 240 -18.78 4.90 -17.61
C GLN A 240 -17.70 3.84 -17.79
N PHE A 241 -16.52 4.08 -17.20
CA PHE A 241 -15.51 3.03 -17.08
C PHE A 241 -15.99 1.91 -16.14
N ASN A 242 -15.47 0.71 -16.37
CA ASN A 242 -15.77 -0.48 -15.56
C ASN A 242 -15.35 -0.34 -14.08
N TRP A 243 -14.51 0.63 -13.74
CA TRP A 243 -14.10 0.93 -12.36
C TRP A 243 -14.42 2.38 -11.98
N LYS A 244 -14.90 2.56 -10.76
CA LYS A 244 -14.80 3.82 -10.03
C LYS A 244 -13.37 3.97 -9.50
N PRO A 245 -12.72 5.13 -9.67
CA PRO A 245 -11.38 5.38 -9.15
C PRO A 245 -11.34 5.34 -7.62
N ALA A 246 -10.15 5.13 -7.06
CA ALA A 246 -9.92 5.31 -5.63
C ALA A 246 -9.96 6.80 -5.28
N VAL A 247 -10.29 7.09 -4.03
CA VAL A 247 -10.37 8.45 -3.49
C VAL A 247 -9.51 8.54 -2.24
N ASN A 248 -8.73 9.62 -2.14
CA ASN A 248 -7.99 9.99 -0.94
C ASN A 248 -8.25 11.47 -0.65
N ASP A 249 -8.83 11.75 0.51
CA ASP A 249 -9.19 13.09 0.97
C ASP A 249 -10.06 13.87 -0.03
N GLY A 250 -11.04 13.17 -0.62
CA GLY A 250 -11.96 13.72 -1.62
C GLY A 250 -11.37 13.88 -3.03
N LYS A 251 -10.07 13.61 -3.23
CA LYS A 251 -9.41 13.63 -4.54
C LYS A 251 -9.32 12.23 -5.11
N THR A 252 -9.64 12.07 -6.39
CA THR A 252 -9.41 10.81 -7.08
C THR A 252 -7.92 10.57 -7.25
N ILE A 253 -7.49 9.32 -7.08
CA ILE A 253 -6.08 8.93 -7.19
C ILE A 253 -5.92 7.67 -8.03
N THR A 254 -4.76 7.55 -8.69
CA THR A 254 -4.33 6.28 -9.25
C THR A 254 -4.20 5.21 -8.16
N SER A 255 -4.67 3.99 -8.44
CA SER A 255 -4.65 2.86 -7.51
C SER A 255 -4.44 1.53 -8.24
N THR A 256 -4.24 0.45 -7.49
CA THR A 256 -4.04 -0.89 -8.06
C THR A 256 -5.14 -1.85 -7.63
N CYS A 257 -5.75 -2.54 -8.60
CA CYS A 257 -6.60 -3.70 -8.35
C CYS A 257 -5.83 -4.97 -8.72
N ILE A 258 -5.80 -5.96 -7.84
CA ILE A 258 -5.29 -7.30 -8.14
C ILE A 258 -6.49 -8.21 -8.38
N MET A 259 -6.58 -8.73 -9.58
CA MET A 259 -7.52 -9.76 -9.98
C MET A 259 -6.81 -11.11 -9.96
N THR A 260 -7.14 -11.94 -8.98
CA THR A 260 -6.66 -13.32 -8.90
C THR A 260 -7.70 -14.23 -9.54
N ILE A 261 -7.30 -14.97 -10.57
CA ILE A 261 -8.16 -15.85 -11.36
C ILE A 261 -7.62 -17.28 -11.21
N PHE A 262 -8.47 -18.24 -10.90
CA PHE A 262 -8.06 -19.63 -10.68
C PHE A 262 -9.20 -20.57 -11.04
N ARG A 263 -8.87 -21.85 -11.27
CA ARG A 263 -9.89 -22.87 -11.53
C ARG A 263 -10.26 -23.63 -10.28
N THR A 264 -11.55 -23.94 -10.19
CA THR A 264 -12.14 -24.87 -9.22
C THR A 264 -12.96 -25.92 -9.97
N ASN A 265 -13.48 -26.93 -9.27
CA ASN A 265 -14.34 -27.96 -9.88
C ASN A 265 -15.58 -27.37 -10.58
N GLY A 266 -16.06 -26.19 -10.16
CA GLY A 266 -17.20 -25.48 -10.76
C GLY A 266 -16.85 -24.52 -11.91
N GLY A 267 -15.61 -24.49 -12.37
CA GLY A 267 -15.13 -23.57 -13.41
C GLY A 267 -14.15 -22.53 -12.87
N ILE A 268 -13.97 -21.43 -13.61
CA ILE A 268 -13.10 -20.34 -13.18
C ILE A 268 -13.78 -19.59 -12.04
N GLN A 269 -12.98 -19.13 -11.09
CA GLN A 269 -13.35 -18.20 -10.03
C GLN A 269 -12.36 -17.03 -10.04
N TYR A 270 -12.78 -15.89 -9.51
CA TYR A 270 -11.91 -14.74 -9.36
C TYR A 270 -12.14 -14.00 -8.04
N ASN A 271 -11.09 -13.31 -7.58
CA ASN A 271 -11.14 -12.38 -6.46
C ASN A 271 -10.55 -11.04 -6.91
N LEU A 272 -11.17 -9.94 -6.46
CA LEU A 272 -10.64 -8.59 -6.63
C LEU A 272 -10.14 -8.08 -5.29
N PHE A 273 -8.88 -7.65 -5.25
CA PHE A 273 -8.26 -7.06 -4.09
C PHE A 273 -7.69 -5.69 -4.45
N TYR A 274 -8.15 -4.64 -3.79
CA TYR A 274 -7.72 -3.27 -4.07
C TYR A 274 -6.60 -2.86 -3.13
N ARG A 275 -5.47 -2.43 -3.69
CA ARG A 275 -4.29 -1.93 -2.97
C ARG A 275 -4.24 -0.40 -3.02
N MET A 276 -3.72 0.16 -1.93
CA MET A 276 -3.17 1.52 -1.87
C MET A 276 -1.81 1.57 -2.58
#